data_AF-A0AA43M527-F1
#
_entry.id   AF-A0AA43M527-F1
#
_cell.length_a   1.000
_cell.length_b   1.000
_cell.length_c   1.000
_cell.angle_alpha   90.00
_cell.angle_beta   90.00
_cell.angle_gamma   90.00
#
_symmetry.space_group_name_H-M   'P 1'
#
loop_
_entity.id
_entity.type
_entity.pdbx_description
1 polymer ?
#
loop_
_entity_poly.entity_id
_entity_poly.type
_entity_poly.pdbx_seq_one_letter_code
_entity_poly.pdbx_strand_id
1 'polypeptide(L)'
;MSISAGIDIYLSEHSSANLTVMGLIRQFTKEGWDYVDRNGEVTFLPLGDGDCFNWQSEAMDSAHILNIIEMKQTLREIVGIQLLRRDLEIGCDMLMFNTNQIGFSLSIARKSIEIQGDIDMTDFSWYLERILPVFKNAGLQVERVQCEQTG
;
A
#
# COMPACT_ATOMS: atom_id res chain seq x y z
N MET A 1 -16.97 -14.70 9.92
CA MET A 1 -15.52 -14.95 9.98
C MET A 1 -14.85 -13.78 9.27
N SER A 2 -13.76 -13.24 9.82
CA SER A 2 -13.09 -12.08 9.23
C SER A 2 -12.08 -12.59 8.21
N ILE A 3 -12.21 -12.19 6.95
CA ILE A 3 -11.22 -12.55 5.93
C ILE A 3 -10.04 -11.61 6.05
N SER A 4 -8.84 -12.20 6.04
CA SER A 4 -7.57 -11.48 5.87
C SER A 4 -7.01 -11.81 4.50
N ALA A 5 -6.69 -10.78 3.72
CA ALA A 5 -6.13 -10.93 2.39
C ALA A 5 -4.99 -9.94 2.17
N GLY A 6 -3.93 -10.38 1.49
CA GLY A 6 -2.75 -9.56 1.25
C GLY A 6 -2.00 -9.88 -0.03
N ILE A 7 -1.20 -8.92 -0.47
CA ILE A 7 -0.26 -9.04 -1.58
C ILE A 7 1.11 -8.60 -1.10
N ASP A 8 2.13 -9.44 -1.30
CA ASP A 8 3.52 -9.07 -1.12
C ASP A 8 4.22 -8.95 -2.47
N ILE A 9 4.91 -7.83 -2.67
CA ILE A 9 5.71 -7.53 -3.85
C ILE A 9 7.17 -7.47 -3.46
N TYR A 10 7.99 -8.24 -4.18
CA TYR A 10 9.43 -8.27 -4.04
C TYR A 10 10.09 -7.66 -5.27
N LEU A 11 10.95 -6.67 -5.04
CA LEU A 11 11.64 -5.90 -6.06
C LEU A 11 13.10 -6.33 -6.17
N SER A 12 13.65 -6.19 -7.38
CA SER A 12 15.07 -6.41 -7.63
C SER A 12 15.93 -5.35 -6.95
N GLU A 13 16.97 -5.78 -6.23
CA GLU A 13 17.93 -4.92 -5.51
C GLU A 13 18.53 -3.82 -6.40
N HIS A 14 18.83 -4.14 -7.65
CA HIS A 14 19.42 -3.17 -8.57
C HIS A 14 18.46 -2.03 -8.94
N SER A 15 17.16 -2.34 -9.03
CA SER A 15 16.14 -1.34 -9.39
C SER A 15 15.66 -0.53 -8.19
N SER A 16 15.66 -1.14 -6.99
CA SER A 16 15.15 -0.53 -5.76
C SER A 16 16.16 0.28 -4.96
N ALA A 17 17.45 0.23 -5.31
CA ALA A 17 18.53 0.86 -4.54
C ALA A 17 18.33 2.37 -4.27
N ASN A 18 17.65 3.08 -5.17
CA ASN A 18 17.35 4.50 -5.05
C ASN A 18 15.85 4.78 -4.89
N LEU A 19 15.06 3.77 -4.49
CA LEU A 19 13.64 3.93 -4.27
C LEU A 19 13.39 4.95 -3.15
N THR A 20 12.61 5.98 -3.46
CA THR A 20 12.05 6.87 -2.45
C THR A 20 10.58 6.50 -2.27
N VAL A 21 10.11 6.39 -1.02
CA VAL A 21 8.70 6.14 -0.73
C VAL A 21 7.84 7.22 -1.39
N MET A 22 8.32 8.46 -1.40
CA MET A 22 7.62 9.57 -2.04
C MET A 22 7.56 9.48 -3.55
N GLY A 23 8.62 8.99 -4.19
CA GLY A 23 8.58 8.65 -5.60
C GLY A 23 7.50 7.62 -5.88
N LEU A 24 7.41 6.58 -5.04
CA LEU A 24 6.42 5.51 -5.19
C LEU A 24 4.98 6.00 -4.97
N ILE A 25 4.71 6.76 -3.89
CA ILE A 25 3.39 7.34 -3.61
C ILE A 25 2.93 8.22 -4.77
N ARG A 26 3.83 9.05 -5.34
CA ARG A 26 3.50 9.86 -6.52
C ARG A 26 3.12 9.02 -7.74
N GLN A 27 3.68 7.82 -7.89
CA GLN A 27 3.29 6.91 -8.97
C GLN A 27 1.92 6.27 -8.67
N PHE A 28 1.65 5.89 -7.43
CA PHE A 28 0.30 5.49 -6.99
C PHE A 28 -0.74 6.57 -7.32
N THR A 29 -0.43 7.83 -7.01
CA THR A 29 -1.26 9.00 -7.34
C THR A 29 -1.57 9.13 -8.84
N LYS A 30 -0.63 8.77 -9.72
CA LYS A 30 -0.82 8.79 -11.18
C LYS A 30 -1.68 7.62 -11.67
N GLU A 31 -1.57 6.46 -11.03
CA GLU A 31 -2.35 5.26 -11.36
C GLU A 31 -3.77 5.26 -10.72
N GLY A 32 -4.20 6.39 -10.17
CA GLY A 32 -5.57 6.58 -9.67
C GLY A 32 -5.79 6.15 -8.21
N TRP A 33 -4.71 5.95 -7.46
CA TRP A 33 -4.75 5.82 -6.00
C TRP A 33 -4.59 7.18 -5.33
N ASP A 34 -5.05 7.31 -4.10
CA ASP A 34 -4.87 8.48 -3.26
C ASP A 34 -4.56 8.06 -1.84
N TYR A 35 -3.80 8.86 -1.12
CA TYR A 35 -3.50 8.61 0.30
C TYR A 35 -4.28 9.55 1.23
N VAL A 36 -5.01 10.51 0.64
CA VAL A 36 -5.93 11.39 1.34
C VAL A 36 -7.34 10.83 1.16
N ASP A 37 -8.06 10.65 2.24
CA ASP A 37 -9.44 10.17 2.23
C ASP A 37 -10.44 11.27 1.82
N ARG A 38 -11.73 10.93 1.78
CA ARG A 38 -12.80 11.88 1.42
C ARG A 38 -13.00 13.01 2.43
N ASN A 39 -12.51 12.83 3.66
CA ASN A 39 -12.59 13.82 4.74
C ASN A 39 -11.35 14.73 4.76
N GLY A 40 -10.33 14.46 3.93
CA GLY A 40 -9.07 15.19 3.94
C GLY A 40 -8.07 14.64 4.96
N GLU A 41 -8.31 13.46 5.51
CA GLU A 41 -7.44 12.79 6.45
C GLU A 41 -6.46 11.85 5.74
N VAL A 42 -5.31 11.63 6.38
CA VAL A 42 -4.33 10.65 5.96
C VAL A 42 -4.21 9.60 7.04
N THR A 43 -4.29 8.33 6.66
CA THR A 43 -4.07 7.19 7.57
C THR A 43 -2.68 6.61 7.36
N PHE A 44 -1.85 6.56 8.41
CA PHE A 44 -0.43 6.22 8.32
C PHE A 44 0.10 5.61 9.63
N LEU A 45 1.31 5.02 9.58
CA LEU A 45 2.04 4.58 10.77
C LEU A 45 2.91 5.71 11.33
N PRO A 46 2.76 6.10 12.62
CA PRO A 46 3.54 7.18 13.22
C PRO A 46 5.02 6.81 13.38
N LEU A 47 5.86 7.83 13.56
CA LEU A 47 7.28 7.68 13.86
C LEU A 47 7.48 7.00 15.22
N GLY A 48 8.41 6.06 15.33
CA GLY A 48 8.75 5.43 16.61
C GLY A 48 7.69 4.46 17.14
N ASP A 49 6.81 3.94 16.29
CA ASP A 49 5.75 2.99 16.65
C ASP A 49 6.26 1.60 17.10
N GLY A 50 7.56 1.31 16.89
CA GLY A 50 8.17 0.06 17.34
C GLY A 50 7.48 -1.19 16.80
N ASP A 51 7.04 -1.15 15.54
CA ASP A 51 6.32 -2.22 14.83
C ASP A 51 5.03 -2.69 15.55
N CYS A 52 4.40 -1.82 16.35
CA CYS A 52 3.14 -2.10 17.01
C CYS A 52 1.91 -1.94 16.09
N PHE A 53 2.09 -1.36 14.91
CA PHE A 53 1.04 -1.07 13.92
C PHE A 53 -0.07 -0.17 14.48
N ASN A 54 0.27 0.84 15.29
CA ASN A 54 -0.69 1.81 15.83
C ASN A 54 -1.02 2.88 14.78
N TRP A 55 -1.80 2.50 13.76
CA TRP A 55 -2.27 3.40 12.71
C TRP A 55 -2.97 4.65 13.28
N GLN A 56 -2.62 5.81 12.72
CA GLN A 56 -3.24 7.10 13.04
C GLN A 56 -3.96 7.63 11.80
N SER A 57 -5.10 8.29 11.99
CA SER A 57 -5.83 9.02 10.94
C SER A 57 -6.01 10.45 11.39
N GLU A 58 -5.43 11.39 10.66
CA GLU A 58 -5.48 12.80 11.02
C GLU A 58 -5.53 13.68 9.77
N ALA A 59 -6.26 14.79 9.85
CA ALA A 59 -6.22 15.84 8.84
C ALA A 59 -4.87 16.56 8.92
N MET A 60 -4.04 16.42 7.89
CA MET A 60 -2.74 17.05 7.84
C MET A 60 -2.36 17.52 6.44
N ASP A 61 -1.53 18.57 6.39
CA ASP A 61 -0.99 19.03 5.13
C ASP A 61 0.03 18.03 4.55
N SER A 62 0.24 18.13 3.24
CA SER A 62 1.19 17.25 2.55
C SER A 62 2.62 17.36 3.10
N ALA A 63 3.06 18.52 3.58
CA ALA A 63 4.44 18.69 4.05
C ALA A 63 4.69 17.91 5.35
N HIS A 64 3.71 17.85 6.25
CA HIS A 64 3.81 17.07 7.47
C HIS A 64 3.92 15.56 7.20
N ILE A 65 3.03 15.00 6.37
CA ILE A 65 3.11 13.56 6.04
C ILE A 65 4.42 13.22 5.30
N LEU A 66 4.87 14.10 4.40
CA LEU A 66 6.15 13.95 3.70
C LEU A 66 7.31 13.82 4.69
N ASN A 67 7.34 14.69 5.70
CA ASN A 67 8.38 14.69 6.72
C ASN A 67 8.35 13.40 7.56
N ILE A 68 7.16 12.92 7.95
CA ILE A 68 7.02 11.67 8.70
C ILE A 68 7.58 10.50 7.88
N ILE A 69 7.21 10.39 6.61
CA ILE A 69 7.66 9.33 5.71
C ILE A 69 9.19 9.38 5.51
N GLU A 70 9.75 10.56 5.28
CA GLU A 70 11.19 10.75 5.10
C GLU A 70 11.99 10.37 6.35
N MET A 71 11.49 10.78 7.53
CA MET A 71 12.09 10.42 8.81
C MET A 71 12.04 8.91 9.06
N LYS A 72 10.90 8.25 8.81
CA LYS A 72 10.78 6.79 8.94
C LYS A 72 11.72 6.06 7.99
N GLN A 73 11.82 6.50 6.73
CA GLN A 73 12.75 5.92 5.75
C GLN A 73 14.21 6.09 6.21
N THR A 74 14.58 7.25 6.75
CA THR A 74 15.93 7.54 7.27
C THR A 74 16.28 6.68 8.49
N LEU A 75 15.31 6.46 9.38
CA LEU A 75 15.46 5.61 10.57
C LEU A 75 15.29 4.11 10.27
N ARG A 76 14.99 3.74 9.02
CA ARG A 76 14.72 2.36 8.58
C ARG A 76 13.56 1.71 9.33
N GLU A 77 12.57 2.51 9.69
CA GLU A 77 11.29 2.02 10.22
C GLU A 77 10.37 1.59 9.09
N ILE A 78 9.42 0.68 9.38
CA ILE A 78 8.37 0.31 8.43
C ILE A 78 7.55 1.56 8.11
N VAL A 79 7.43 1.88 6.83
CA VAL A 79 6.55 2.97 6.38
C VAL A 79 5.18 2.38 6.05
N GLY A 80 4.16 2.82 6.77
CA GLY A 80 2.77 2.44 6.52
C GLY A 80 1.93 3.63 6.08
N ILE A 81 1.20 3.48 4.99
CA ILE A 81 0.24 4.48 4.50
C ILE A 81 -0.95 3.78 3.85
N GLN A 82 -2.14 4.30 4.12
CA GLN A 82 -3.36 3.83 3.47
C GLN A 82 -3.46 4.39 2.05
N LEU A 83 -3.86 3.55 1.11
CA LEU A 83 -4.12 3.91 -0.28
C LEU A 83 -5.57 3.59 -0.64
N LEU A 84 -6.25 4.55 -1.23
CA LEU A 84 -7.66 4.49 -1.62
C LEU A 84 -7.78 4.70 -3.12
N ARG A 85 -8.71 4.01 -3.77
CA ARG A 85 -9.07 4.33 -5.14
C ARG A 85 -9.80 5.66 -5.20
N ARG A 86 -9.52 6.48 -6.22
CA ARG A 86 -10.29 7.72 -6.44
C ARG A 86 -11.70 7.46 -6.97
N ASP A 87 -11.85 6.40 -7.75
CA ASP A 87 -13.08 6.05 -8.47
C ASP A 87 -14.00 5.12 -7.69
N LEU A 88 -13.50 4.49 -6.61
CA LEU A 88 -14.19 3.43 -5.87
C LEU A 88 -13.89 3.54 -4.38
N GLU A 89 -14.69 2.92 -3.53
CA GLU A 89 -14.44 2.88 -2.07
C GLU A 89 -13.37 1.85 -1.66
N ILE A 90 -12.73 1.22 -2.64
CA ILE A 90 -11.76 0.14 -2.46
C ILE A 90 -10.40 0.72 -2.11
N GLY A 91 -9.72 0.13 -1.14
CA GLY A 91 -8.38 0.54 -0.73
C GLY A 91 -7.50 -0.62 -0.29
N CYS A 92 -6.32 -0.26 0.20
CA CYS A 92 -5.38 -1.16 0.86
C CYS A 92 -4.45 -0.39 1.79
N ASP A 93 -3.96 -1.05 2.82
CA ASP A 93 -2.85 -0.53 3.62
C ASP A 93 -1.54 -0.95 2.96
N MET A 94 -0.71 0.01 2.55
CA MET A 94 0.61 -0.27 2.01
C MET A 94 1.65 -0.22 3.14
N LEU A 95 2.45 -1.27 3.25
CA LEU A 95 3.57 -1.38 4.18
C LEU A 95 4.87 -1.57 3.39
N MET A 96 5.80 -0.62 3.51
CA MET A 96 7.16 -0.78 3.00
C MET A 96 8.08 -1.23 4.13
N PHE A 97 8.47 -2.50 4.11
CA PHE A 97 9.35 -3.10 5.12
C PHE A 97 10.82 -2.72 4.89
N ASN A 98 11.20 -2.64 3.62
CA ASN A 98 12.50 -2.19 3.15
C ASN A 98 12.36 -1.79 1.67
N THR A 99 13.45 -1.41 1.02
CA THR A 99 13.44 -0.99 -0.40
C THR A 99 12.99 -2.10 -1.35
N ASN A 100 13.03 -3.36 -0.92
CA ASN A 100 12.82 -4.53 -1.77
C ASN A 100 11.53 -5.29 -1.48
N GLN A 101 10.86 -5.03 -0.35
CA GLN A 101 9.66 -5.74 0.05
C GLN A 101 8.57 -4.76 0.45
N ILE A 102 7.44 -4.87 -0.24
CA ILE A 102 6.26 -4.05 -0.01
C ILE A 102 5.04 -4.96 0.10
N GLY A 103 4.35 -4.86 1.23
CA GLY A 103 3.10 -5.56 1.50
C GLY A 103 1.89 -4.65 1.29
N PHE A 104 0.77 -5.26 0.92
CA PHE A 104 -0.53 -4.63 0.79
C PHE A 104 -1.55 -5.45 1.55
N SER A 105 -2.17 -4.86 2.57
CA SER A 105 -3.33 -5.44 3.26
C SER A 105 -4.61 -5.02 2.56
N LEU A 106 -5.43 -5.99 2.14
CA LEU A 106 -6.64 -5.77 1.34
C LEU A 106 -7.90 -5.73 2.22
N SER A 107 -7.87 -4.90 3.26
CA SER A 107 -8.88 -4.80 4.32
C SER A 107 -9.99 -3.78 4.02
N ILE A 108 -9.75 -2.82 3.13
CA ILE A 108 -10.63 -1.66 2.90
C ILE A 108 -11.54 -1.89 1.70
N ALA A 109 -12.84 -2.05 1.99
CA ALA A 109 -13.89 -2.36 1.00
C ALA A 109 -13.41 -3.37 -0.05
N ARG A 110 -12.81 -4.47 0.43
CA ARG A 110 -12.13 -5.50 -0.33
C ARG A 110 -12.91 -5.90 -1.59
N LYS A 111 -12.24 -5.89 -2.76
CA LYS A 111 -12.83 -6.42 -3.98
C LYS A 111 -12.87 -7.95 -3.91
N SER A 112 -14.06 -8.53 -3.86
CA SER A 112 -14.26 -9.97 -4.00
C SER A 112 -14.62 -10.36 -5.43
N ILE A 113 -14.35 -11.61 -5.77
CA ILE A 113 -14.80 -12.24 -7.01
C ILE A 113 -16.30 -12.49 -6.90
N GLU A 114 -17.08 -11.96 -7.83
CA GLU A 114 -18.52 -12.16 -7.90
C GLU A 114 -18.83 -13.50 -8.57
N ILE A 115 -18.96 -14.57 -7.78
CA ILE A 115 -19.39 -15.90 -8.21
C ILE A 115 -20.64 -16.35 -7.46
N GLN A 116 -21.46 -17.18 -8.11
CA GLN A 116 -22.62 -17.79 -7.47
C GLN A 116 -22.18 -18.86 -6.46
N GLY A 117 -22.65 -18.76 -5.20
CA GLY A 117 -22.38 -19.71 -4.13
C GLY A 117 -21.67 -19.09 -2.92
N ASP A 118 -21.26 -19.93 -1.97
CA ASP A 118 -20.69 -19.49 -0.67
C ASP A 118 -19.16 -19.29 -0.70
N ILE A 119 -18.58 -19.10 -1.89
CA ILE A 119 -17.13 -18.89 -2.04
C ILE A 119 -16.86 -17.38 -1.96
N ASP A 120 -16.26 -16.95 -0.85
CA ASP A 120 -15.77 -15.58 -0.67
C ASP A 120 -14.25 -15.51 -0.91
N MET A 121 -13.87 -15.04 -2.10
CA MET A 121 -12.47 -14.93 -2.51
C MET A 121 -12.16 -13.51 -2.98
N THR A 122 -10.99 -13.00 -2.61
CA THR A 122 -10.47 -11.70 -3.06
C THR A 122 -10.12 -11.76 -4.54
N ASP A 123 -10.49 -10.72 -5.28
CA ASP A 123 -10.11 -10.55 -6.68
C ASP A 123 -8.69 -9.98 -6.77
N PHE A 124 -7.69 -10.83 -6.53
CA PHE A 124 -6.28 -10.44 -6.60
C PHE A 124 -5.88 -9.90 -7.98
N SER A 125 -6.48 -10.41 -9.06
CA SER A 125 -6.21 -9.93 -10.42
C SER A 125 -6.55 -8.45 -10.56
N TRP A 126 -7.72 -8.05 -10.06
CA TRP A 126 -8.14 -6.65 -10.07
C TRP A 126 -7.14 -5.72 -9.36
N TYR A 127 -6.57 -6.15 -8.23
CA TYR A 127 -5.55 -5.39 -7.51
C TYR A 127 -4.23 -5.35 -8.27
N LEU A 128 -3.74 -6.50 -8.75
CA LEU A 128 -2.47 -6.59 -9.47
C LEU A 128 -2.44 -5.75 -10.74
N GLU A 129 -3.54 -5.72 -11.50
CA GLU A 129 -3.71 -4.87 -12.69
C GLU A 129 -3.53 -3.37 -12.39
N ARG A 130 -3.78 -2.95 -11.14
CA ARG A 130 -3.72 -1.54 -10.70
C ARG A 130 -2.49 -1.20 -9.89
N ILE A 131 -1.84 -2.20 -9.28
CA ILE A 131 -0.65 -2.04 -8.45
C ILE A 131 0.61 -2.21 -9.29
N LEU A 132 0.70 -3.24 -10.14
CA LEU A 132 1.92 -3.52 -10.92
C LEU A 132 2.34 -2.39 -11.89
N PRO A 133 1.43 -1.64 -12.54
CA PRO A 133 1.82 -0.49 -13.36
C PRO A 133 2.59 0.58 -12.59
N VAL A 134 2.31 0.76 -11.29
CA VAL A 134 3.01 1.72 -10.42
C VAL A 134 4.51 1.43 -10.40
N PHE A 135 4.87 0.16 -10.18
CA PHE A 135 6.27 -0.29 -10.14
C PHE A 135 6.93 -0.16 -11.50
N LYS A 136 6.25 -0.61 -12.57
CA LYS A 136 6.74 -0.48 -13.94
C LYS A 136 7.04 0.99 -14.29
N ASN A 137 6.12 1.90 -13.97
CA ASN A 137 6.23 3.32 -14.29
C ASN A 137 7.22 4.07 -13.37
N ALA A 138 7.56 3.48 -12.21
CA ALA A 138 8.66 3.89 -11.37
C ALA A 138 10.04 3.39 -11.85
N GLY A 139 10.10 2.55 -12.90
CA GLY A 139 11.33 1.90 -13.35
C GLY A 139 11.81 0.78 -12.43
N LEU A 140 10.91 0.23 -11.61
CA LEU A 140 11.20 -0.84 -10.66
C LEU A 140 10.91 -2.20 -11.31
N GLN A 141 11.81 -3.15 -11.09
CA GLN A 141 11.65 -4.52 -11.56
C GLN A 141 11.03 -5.36 -10.44
N VAL A 142 9.82 -5.88 -10.68
CA VAL A 142 9.16 -6.85 -9.81
C VAL A 142 9.72 -8.24 -10.11
N GLU A 143 10.24 -8.92 -9.10
CA GLU A 143 10.80 -10.28 -9.21
C GLU A 143 9.82 -11.35 -8.73
N ARG A 144 9.03 -11.03 -7.70
CA ARG A 144 8.07 -11.96 -7.13
C ARG A 144 6.84 -11.23 -6.62
N VAL A 145 5.69 -11.86 -6.80
CA VAL A 145 4.40 -11.46 -6.26
C VAL A 145 3.85 -12.67 -5.50
N GLN A 146 3.38 -12.45 -4.29
CA GLN A 146 2.71 -13.46 -3.47
C GLN A 146 1.33 -12.92 -3.07
N CYS A 147 0.28 -13.71 -3.29
CA CYS A 147 -1.08 -13.38 -2.89
C CYS A 147 -1.57 -14.42 -1.89
N GLU A 148 -2.16 -13.96 -0.79
CA GLU A 148 -2.63 -14.84 0.29
C GLU A 148 -3.99 -14.38 0.79
N GLN A 149 -4.87 -15.33 1.07
CA GLN A 149 -6.12 -15.11 1.78
C GLN A 149 -6.32 -16.20 2.85
N THR A 150 -6.74 -15.79 4.04
CA THR A 150 -7.17 -16.67 5.14
C THR A 150 -8.54 -16.23 5.66
N GLY A 151 -9.36 -17.17 6.12
CA GLY A 151 -10.75 -16.93 6.56
C GLY A 151 -11.18 -17.86 7.67
#